data_AF-A0A836BZZ2-F1
#
_entry.id   AF-A0A836BZZ2-F1
#
_cell.length_a   1.000
_cell.length_b   1.000
_cell.length_c   1.000
_cell.angle_alpha   90.00
_cell.angle_beta   90.00
_cell.angle_gamma   90.00
#
_symmetry.space_group_name_H-M   'P 1'
#
loop_
_entity.id
_entity.type
_entity.pdbx_description
1 polymer ?
#
loop_
_entity_poly.entity_id
_entity_poly.type
_entity_poly.pdbx_seq_one_letter_code
_entity_poly.pdbx_strand_id
1 'polypeptide(L)'
;MQPAARAPLLALAALALALLAAAPQAQAQQAAWPPSFCSGLECPRFQTAQQLAAAGGGSGAELRSYEPGESRVRGRQELRRSGDTTGAVGWSRVHLKGVWTATVPLPRPTNPGPCRMLPPSPAPAAVWVSTRVNDTDYERATGTGFQRLFAYISGANAEKRKIAMTAPVRVQLTPGQVSFYLPDDLQKNPPAPTSKDVFIDPAPATQLYVLSYGGRSNQKQVIDKATELLKLLEERGLSYDYSHFYSAGYDSPFRILNRHNEVWVAAAPAKR
;
A
#
# COMPACT_ATOMS: atom_id res chain seq x y z
N MET A 1 53.97 49.23 -54.90
CA MET A 1 54.09 49.57 -53.47
C MET A 1 53.36 48.48 -52.68
N GLN A 2 54.07 47.74 -51.84
CA GLN A 2 53.55 46.81 -50.79
C GLN A 2 52.87 47.60 -49.65
N PRO A 3 52.17 47.00 -48.63
CA PRO A 3 52.26 45.63 -48.07
C PRO A 3 50.90 44.91 -47.79
N ALA A 4 50.84 43.58 -47.79
CA ALA A 4 50.91 42.63 -46.65
C ALA A 4 49.92 42.88 -45.47
N ALA A 5 49.04 41.91 -45.18
CA ALA A 5 49.01 41.15 -43.91
C ALA A 5 47.65 40.50 -43.57
N ARG A 6 47.73 39.18 -43.27
CA ARG A 6 47.09 38.44 -42.17
C ARG A 6 45.59 38.10 -42.21
N ALA A 7 45.34 36.80 -42.33
CA ALA A 7 44.14 36.14 -41.82
C ALA A 7 44.12 36.10 -40.28
N PRO A 8 42.92 36.05 -39.68
CA PRO A 8 42.63 35.13 -38.57
C PRO A 8 41.40 34.27 -38.94
N LEU A 9 41.48 32.94 -38.90
CA LEU A 9 41.27 32.07 -37.74
C LEU A 9 39.89 32.25 -37.05
N LEU A 10 39.08 31.19 -37.22
CA LEU A 10 38.14 30.62 -36.26
C LEU A 10 36.90 31.42 -35.85
N ALA A 11 35.74 31.00 -36.38
CA ALA A 11 34.49 30.94 -35.61
C ALA A 11 33.55 29.88 -36.21
N LEU A 12 33.89 28.59 -36.03
CA LEU A 12 32.89 27.52 -36.06
C LEU A 12 32.05 27.66 -34.78
N ALA A 13 31.01 28.48 -34.82
CA ALA A 13 30.02 28.52 -33.76
C ALA A 13 29.11 27.29 -33.89
N ALA A 14 29.45 26.25 -33.15
CA ALA A 14 28.59 25.09 -32.92
C ALA A 14 27.33 25.53 -32.16
N LEU A 15 26.22 25.73 -32.86
CA LEU A 15 24.90 25.78 -32.23
C LEU A 15 24.40 24.34 -32.05
N ALA A 16 24.93 23.66 -31.04
CA ALA A 16 24.32 22.44 -30.52
C ALA A 16 23.04 22.87 -29.77
N LEU A 17 21.92 22.91 -30.48
CA LEU A 17 20.61 23.09 -29.89
C LEU A 17 20.30 21.83 -29.07
N ALA A 18 20.57 21.89 -27.77
CA ALA A 18 20.17 20.86 -26.83
C ALA A 18 18.63 20.85 -26.73
N LEU A 19 17.99 20.06 -27.59
CA LEU A 19 16.62 19.61 -27.40
C LEU A 19 16.62 18.69 -26.17
N LEU A 20 16.45 19.28 -24.99
CA LEU A 20 15.86 18.53 -23.88
C LEU A 20 14.44 18.18 -24.31
N ALA A 21 14.27 16.98 -24.87
CA ALA A 21 12.99 16.33 -24.93
C ALA A 21 12.53 16.10 -23.49
N ALA A 22 11.76 17.04 -22.95
CA ALA A 22 10.97 16.78 -21.76
C ALA A 22 10.04 15.62 -22.11
N ALA A 23 10.32 14.45 -21.55
CA ALA A 23 9.43 13.30 -21.64
C ALA A 23 8.02 13.76 -21.24
N PRO A 24 6.97 13.41 -22.00
CA PRO A 24 5.62 13.80 -21.65
C PRO A 24 5.34 13.21 -20.27
N GLN A 25 5.15 14.07 -19.27
CA GLN A 25 4.55 13.64 -18.01
C GLN A 25 3.17 13.14 -18.40
N ALA A 26 3.00 11.82 -18.43
CA ALA A 26 1.72 11.18 -18.65
C ALA A 26 0.81 11.62 -17.50
N GLN A 27 0.04 12.68 -17.73
CA GLN A 27 -1.03 13.10 -16.85
C GLN A 27 -2.05 11.96 -16.87
N ALA A 28 -1.99 11.09 -15.86
CA ALA A 28 -2.94 10.00 -15.70
C ALA A 28 -4.34 10.60 -15.65
N GLN A 29 -5.12 10.46 -16.75
CA GLN A 29 -6.54 10.76 -16.73
C GLN A 29 -7.17 10.00 -15.57
N GLN A 30 -7.86 10.71 -14.68
CA GLN A 30 -8.64 10.09 -13.60
C GLN A 30 -9.76 9.28 -14.24
N ALA A 31 -9.50 7.99 -14.46
CA ALA A 31 -10.50 7.04 -14.90
C ALA A 31 -11.65 7.01 -13.88
N ALA A 32 -12.87 6.77 -14.37
CA ALA A 32 -14.02 6.57 -13.51
C ALA A 32 -13.74 5.43 -12.50
N TRP A 33 -14.07 5.67 -11.23
CA TRP A 33 -13.83 4.73 -10.14
C TRP A 33 -15.16 4.17 -9.60
N PRO A 34 -15.28 2.86 -9.32
CA PRO A 34 -14.26 1.81 -9.44
C PRO A 34 -14.00 1.34 -10.89
N PRO A 35 -12.82 0.78 -11.19
CA PRO A 35 -12.54 0.16 -12.49
C PRO A 35 -13.53 -0.96 -12.82
N SER A 36 -13.76 -1.21 -14.11
CA SER A 36 -14.74 -2.23 -14.57
C SER A 36 -14.42 -3.64 -14.05
N PHE A 37 -13.14 -3.97 -13.88
CA PHE A 37 -12.72 -5.27 -13.34
C PHE A 37 -13.13 -5.50 -11.88
N CYS A 38 -13.43 -4.44 -11.12
CA CYS A 38 -14.00 -4.54 -9.77
C CYS A 38 -15.46 -5.00 -9.76
N SER A 39 -16.11 -5.14 -10.93
CA SER A 39 -17.46 -5.70 -11.07
C SER A 39 -18.53 -4.99 -10.23
N GLY A 40 -18.39 -3.67 -10.07
CA GLY A 40 -19.30 -2.84 -9.28
C GLY A 40 -19.09 -2.89 -7.76
N LEU A 41 -18.09 -3.64 -7.29
CA LEU A 41 -17.68 -3.64 -5.88
C LEU A 41 -16.70 -2.50 -5.62
N GLU A 42 -16.67 -2.01 -4.38
CA GLU A 42 -15.62 -1.08 -3.96
C GLU A 42 -14.24 -1.75 -4.00
N CYS A 43 -13.22 -0.96 -4.34
CA CYS A 43 -11.84 -1.39 -4.49
C CYS A 43 -10.85 -0.37 -3.91
N PRO A 44 -9.66 -0.79 -3.45
CA PRO A 44 -8.60 0.11 -3.04
C PRO A 44 -8.22 1.06 -4.17
N ARG A 45 -8.26 2.36 -3.91
CA ARG A 45 -7.87 3.39 -4.88
C ARG A 45 -6.38 3.37 -5.12
N PHE A 46 -5.98 3.50 -6.39
CA PHE A 46 -4.60 3.65 -6.80
C PHE A 46 -4.45 4.62 -7.97
N GLN A 47 -3.22 5.07 -8.17
CA GLN A 47 -2.80 5.79 -9.38
C GLN A 47 -1.74 4.96 -10.11
N THR A 48 -1.90 4.78 -11.42
CA THR A 48 -0.85 4.14 -12.24
C THR A 48 0.28 5.14 -12.46
N ALA A 49 1.43 4.88 -11.83
CA ALA A 49 2.62 5.72 -11.95
C ALA A 49 3.42 5.40 -13.22
N GLN A 50 3.41 4.14 -13.67
CA GLN A 50 4.14 3.72 -14.88
C GLN A 50 3.57 2.43 -15.48
N GLN A 51 3.45 2.35 -16.80
CA GLN A 51 3.19 1.11 -17.53
C GLN A 51 4.51 0.40 -17.90
N LEU A 52 4.56 -0.91 -17.68
CA LEU A 52 5.69 -1.78 -17.98
C LEU A 52 5.28 -2.77 -19.07
N ALA A 53 5.51 -2.42 -20.34
CA ALA A 53 5.25 -3.31 -21.46
C ALA A 53 6.11 -4.60 -21.38
N ALA A 54 5.52 -5.75 -21.70
CA ALA A 54 6.29 -6.99 -21.87
C ALA A 54 7.18 -6.90 -23.12
N ALA A 55 8.42 -7.38 -23.04
CA ALA A 55 9.38 -7.33 -24.15
C ALA A 55 9.00 -8.22 -25.36
N GLY A 56 8.00 -9.10 -25.23
CA GLY A 56 7.67 -10.12 -26.23
C GLY A 56 6.18 -10.47 -26.39
N GLY A 57 5.27 -9.50 -26.31
CA GLY A 57 3.83 -9.72 -26.53
C GLY A 57 3.08 -10.41 -25.38
N GLY A 58 3.74 -10.61 -24.23
CA GLY A 58 3.13 -11.08 -22.99
C GLY A 58 2.27 -10.00 -22.29
N SER A 59 1.65 -10.38 -21.17
CA SER A 59 0.87 -9.46 -20.35
C SER A 59 1.80 -8.46 -19.66
N GLY A 60 1.64 -7.16 -19.92
CA GLY A 60 2.43 -6.12 -19.26
C GLY A 60 2.14 -6.02 -17.75
N ALA A 61 2.99 -5.28 -17.04
CA ALA A 61 2.78 -4.92 -15.65
C ALA A 61 2.59 -3.40 -15.50
N GLU A 62 2.16 -2.97 -14.32
CA GLU A 62 1.96 -1.57 -13.98
C GLU A 62 2.56 -1.27 -12.61
N LEU A 63 3.24 -0.14 -12.46
CA LEU A 63 3.57 0.42 -11.16
C LEU A 63 2.38 1.25 -10.67
N ARG A 64 1.77 0.84 -9.56
CA ARG A 64 0.61 1.50 -8.96
C ARG A 64 0.97 2.07 -7.60
N SER A 65 0.58 3.32 -7.35
CA SER A 65 0.73 3.99 -6.06
C SER A 65 -0.58 3.96 -5.27
N TYR A 66 -0.53 3.39 -4.07
CA TYR A 66 -1.63 3.34 -3.11
C TYR A 66 -1.31 4.36 -2.01
N GLU A 67 -1.87 5.55 -2.13
CA GLU A 67 -1.60 6.65 -1.20
C GLU A 67 -2.75 6.80 -0.17
N PRO A 68 -2.48 7.33 1.02
CA PRO A 68 -3.51 7.65 2.00
C PRO A 68 -4.50 8.65 1.42
N GLY A 69 -5.77 8.51 1.82
CA GLY A 69 -6.87 9.35 1.35
C GLY A 69 -6.78 10.84 1.72
N GLU A 70 -5.62 11.38 2.10
CA GLU A 70 -5.40 12.82 2.37
C GLU A 70 -5.27 13.66 1.08
N SER A 71 -5.06 13.04 -0.07
CA SER A 71 -5.26 13.71 -1.37
C SER A 71 -6.74 14.07 -1.64
N ARG A 72 -7.67 13.63 -0.78
CA ARG A 72 -9.12 13.89 -0.85
C ARG A 72 -9.55 15.25 -0.25
N VAL A 73 -8.62 16.03 0.33
CA VAL A 73 -8.91 17.35 0.93
C VAL A 73 -7.96 18.43 0.36
N ARG A 74 -7.95 18.64 -0.96
CA ARG A 74 -7.55 19.94 -1.53
C ARG A 74 -8.78 20.68 -2.03
N GLY A 75 -9.60 21.08 -1.08
CA GLY A 75 -10.76 21.93 -1.28
C GLY A 75 -11.01 22.74 -0.01
N ARG A 76 -10.27 23.85 0.12
CA ARG A 76 -10.62 25.04 0.93
C ARG A 76 -11.18 24.78 2.33
N GLN A 77 -10.36 24.99 3.36
CA GLN A 77 -10.77 25.82 4.52
C GLN A 77 -9.56 26.31 5.32
N GLU A 78 -9.25 27.58 5.07
CA GLU A 78 -9.01 28.64 6.05
C GLU A 78 -8.35 28.25 7.39
N LEU A 79 -7.13 28.75 7.58
CA LEU A 79 -6.58 29.04 8.91
C LEU A 79 -7.61 29.82 9.74
N ARG A 80 -8.10 29.24 10.83
CA ARG A 80 -8.54 30.00 12.00
C ARG A 80 -7.69 29.62 13.21
N ARG A 81 -6.80 30.55 13.55
CA ARG A 81 -6.10 30.65 14.82
C ARG A 81 -7.07 31.28 15.83
N SER A 82 -7.38 30.57 16.90
CA SER A 82 -7.72 31.13 18.22
C SER A 82 -7.36 30.04 19.22
N GLY A 83 -6.49 30.23 20.20
CA GLY A 83 -6.51 31.32 21.18
C GLY A 83 -6.67 30.63 22.53
N ASP A 84 -5.75 30.96 23.44
CA ASP A 84 -5.49 30.39 24.78
C ASP A 84 -6.68 29.83 25.57
N THR A 85 -6.39 28.82 26.40
CA THR A 85 -6.73 28.90 27.83
C THR A 85 -5.87 27.95 28.67
N THR A 86 -5.14 28.56 29.60
CA THR A 86 -4.41 27.95 30.70
C THR A 86 -5.39 27.36 31.73
N GLY A 87 -5.17 26.11 32.13
CA GLY A 87 -5.94 25.45 33.18
C GLY A 87 -5.03 24.58 34.04
N ALA A 88 -4.54 25.14 35.15
CA ALA A 88 -3.74 24.44 36.14
C ALA A 88 -4.61 23.45 36.93
N VAL A 89 -4.22 22.17 36.94
CA VAL A 89 -4.86 21.11 37.72
C VAL A 89 -4.07 20.90 39.01
N GLY A 90 -4.66 21.28 40.14
CA GLY A 90 -4.17 20.98 41.49
C GLY A 90 -4.60 19.57 41.93
N TRP A 91 -3.67 18.81 42.52
CA TRP A 91 -3.94 17.48 43.09
C TRP A 91 -3.75 17.51 44.60
N SER A 92 -4.79 17.12 45.34
CA SER A 92 -4.75 16.90 46.78
C SER A 92 -4.05 15.58 47.13
N ARG A 93 -3.15 15.63 48.11
CA ARG A 93 -2.36 14.50 48.61
C ARG A 93 -3.13 13.79 49.73
N VAL A 94 -3.64 12.59 49.47
CA VAL A 94 -4.15 11.68 50.50
C VAL A 94 -2.97 10.86 51.04
N HIS A 95 -2.71 10.92 52.34
CA HIS A 95 -1.75 10.05 53.02
C HIS A 95 -2.45 8.78 53.50
N LEU A 96 -2.05 7.62 52.95
CA LEU A 96 -2.33 6.33 53.55
C LEU A 96 -1.03 5.79 54.16
N LYS A 97 -1.05 5.51 55.46
CA LYS A 97 0.06 4.96 56.21
C LYS A 97 0.15 3.44 55.99
N GLY A 98 1.36 2.95 55.72
CA GLY A 98 1.79 1.60 56.10
C GLY A 98 1.75 0.54 55.01
N VAL A 99 2.83 0.44 54.22
CA VAL A 99 3.29 -0.82 53.61
C VAL A 99 4.83 -0.76 53.55
N TRP A 100 5.50 -1.78 54.08
CA TRP A 100 6.95 -1.93 53.93
C TRP A 100 7.25 -2.55 52.57
N THR A 101 7.75 -1.76 51.63
CA THR A 101 8.27 -2.25 50.34
C THR A 101 9.79 -2.30 50.40
N ALA A 102 10.35 -3.51 50.37
CA ALA A 102 11.78 -3.71 50.14
C ALA A 102 12.14 -3.11 48.77
N THR A 103 12.90 -2.01 48.79
CA THR A 103 13.28 -1.28 47.58
C THR A 103 14.57 -1.88 47.06
N VAL A 104 14.48 -2.70 46.00
CA VAL A 104 15.66 -3.10 45.22
C VAL A 104 16.08 -1.87 44.40
N PRO A 105 17.30 -1.32 44.56
CA PRO A 105 17.75 -0.20 43.77
C PRO A 105 17.99 -0.67 42.33
N LEU A 106 17.06 -0.36 41.42
CA LEU A 106 17.37 -0.42 39.99
C LEU A 106 18.38 0.69 39.68
N PRO A 107 19.46 0.41 38.92
CA PRO A 107 20.37 1.45 38.47
C PRO A 107 19.58 2.46 37.64
N ARG A 108 19.66 3.75 38.03
CA ARG A 108 19.07 4.82 37.25
C ARG A 108 19.79 4.88 35.91
N PRO A 109 19.10 4.82 34.76
CA PRO A 109 19.73 5.11 33.49
C PRO A 109 20.24 6.56 33.56
N THR A 110 21.56 6.72 33.58
CA THR A 110 22.21 8.02 33.50
C THR A 110 21.95 8.55 32.09
N ASN A 111 21.07 9.54 32.01
CA ASN A 111 20.76 10.32 30.82
C ASN A 111 19.85 9.60 29.80
N PRO A 112 18.51 9.61 29.99
CA PRO A 112 17.61 9.38 28.87
C PRO A 112 17.82 10.57 27.93
N GLY A 113 18.49 10.35 26.80
CA GLY A 113 18.51 11.33 25.72
C GLY A 113 17.09 11.84 25.43
N PRO A 114 16.94 13.06 24.90
CA PRO A 114 15.61 13.65 24.71
C PRO A 114 14.70 12.63 24.03
N CYS A 115 13.53 12.36 24.63
CA CYS A 115 12.50 11.51 24.02
C CYS A 115 12.21 12.08 22.64
N ARG A 116 12.87 11.54 21.62
CA ARG A 116 12.61 11.92 20.24
C ARG A 116 11.27 11.30 19.93
N MET A 117 10.21 12.09 20.08
CA MET A 117 8.87 11.72 19.65
C MET A 117 9.02 11.25 18.20
N LEU A 118 8.82 9.95 17.98
CA LEU A 118 8.74 9.43 16.63
C LEU A 118 7.63 10.23 15.94
N PRO A 119 7.85 10.72 14.71
CA PRO A 119 6.78 11.39 13.98
C PRO A 119 5.57 10.44 13.95
N PRO A 120 4.34 10.98 13.99
CA PRO A 120 3.15 10.15 13.86
C PRO A 120 3.30 9.28 12.60
N SER A 121 3.06 7.97 12.74
CA SER A 121 3.08 7.06 11.59
C SER A 121 2.14 7.63 10.52
N PRO A 122 2.55 7.65 9.23
CA PRO A 122 1.69 8.13 8.17
C PRO A 122 0.38 7.32 8.17
N ALA A 123 -0.73 7.97 7.84
CA ALA A 123 -2.02 7.31 7.74
C ALA A 123 -1.94 6.11 6.77
N PRO A 124 -2.69 5.02 7.00
CA PRO A 124 -2.71 3.89 6.09
C PRO A 124 -3.31 4.30 4.74
N ALA A 125 -2.83 3.70 3.65
CA ALA A 125 -3.45 3.83 2.34
C ALA A 125 -4.80 3.13 2.27
N ALA A 126 -4.91 1.99 2.94
CA ALA A 126 -6.12 1.19 3.02
C ALA A 126 -6.12 0.37 4.30
N VAL A 127 -7.29 0.19 4.90
CA VAL A 127 -7.53 -0.71 6.00
C VAL A 127 -8.18 -1.97 5.46
N TRP A 128 -7.59 -3.10 5.84
CA TRP A 128 -8.06 -4.43 5.51
C TRP A 128 -8.50 -5.14 6.79
N VAL A 129 -9.31 -6.17 6.63
CA VAL A 129 -9.50 -7.19 7.66
C VAL A 129 -8.82 -8.46 7.21
N SER A 130 -7.96 -9.00 8.07
CA SER A 130 -7.03 -10.07 7.72
C SER A 130 -7.13 -11.25 8.70
N THR A 131 -6.76 -12.43 8.22
CA THR A 131 -6.58 -13.63 9.03
C THR A 131 -5.38 -14.41 8.51
N ARG A 132 -4.62 -15.01 9.43
CA ARG A 132 -3.52 -15.90 9.09
C ARG A 132 -3.99 -17.34 9.19
N VAL A 133 -3.61 -18.14 8.21
CA VAL A 133 -3.92 -19.57 8.17
C VAL A 133 -2.63 -20.32 8.01
N ASN A 134 -2.31 -21.14 9.01
CA ASN A 134 -1.14 -22.01 8.96
C ASN A 134 -1.55 -23.35 8.32
N ASP A 135 -1.54 -23.38 7.00
CA ASP A 135 -1.78 -24.58 6.20
C ASP A 135 -0.81 -24.57 5.01
N THR A 136 -0.28 -25.74 4.65
CA THR A 136 0.66 -25.91 3.53
C THR A 136 -0.05 -25.97 2.18
N ASP A 137 -1.35 -26.23 2.18
CA ASP A 137 -2.19 -26.26 0.98
C ASP A 137 -2.84 -24.89 0.78
N TYR A 138 -2.49 -24.25 -0.34
CA TYR A 138 -2.90 -22.90 -0.66
C TYR A 138 -4.43 -22.75 -0.78
N GLU A 139 -5.09 -23.71 -1.42
CA GLU A 139 -6.52 -23.70 -1.66
C GLU A 139 -7.30 -23.85 -0.34
N ARG A 140 -6.88 -24.77 0.54
CA ARG A 140 -7.47 -24.90 1.89
C ARG A 140 -7.21 -23.67 2.75
N ALA A 141 -5.99 -23.14 2.72
CA ALA A 141 -5.62 -21.94 3.47
C ALA A 141 -6.51 -20.75 3.06
N THR A 142 -6.63 -20.53 1.75
CA THR A 142 -7.43 -19.45 1.17
C THR A 142 -8.91 -19.63 1.48
N GLY A 143 -9.45 -20.85 1.33
CA GLY A 143 -10.85 -21.16 1.65
C GLY A 143 -11.18 -20.94 3.13
N THR A 144 -10.32 -21.41 4.03
CA THR A 144 -10.49 -21.20 5.49
C THR A 144 -10.43 -19.73 5.86
N GLY A 145 -9.45 -19.00 5.32
CA GLY A 145 -9.31 -17.57 5.55
C GLY A 145 -10.52 -16.79 5.03
N PHE A 146 -10.99 -17.10 3.83
CA PHE A 146 -12.19 -16.51 3.26
C PHE A 146 -13.41 -16.70 4.17
N GLN A 147 -13.66 -17.91 4.67
CA GLN A 147 -14.82 -18.18 5.53
C GLN A 147 -14.76 -17.40 6.85
N ARG A 148 -13.58 -17.27 7.46
CA ARG A 148 -13.39 -16.46 8.67
C ARG A 148 -13.71 -14.98 8.43
N LEU A 149 -13.21 -14.43 7.33
CA LEU A 149 -13.47 -13.03 6.97
C LEU A 149 -14.92 -12.82 6.52
N PHE A 150 -15.52 -13.81 5.86
CA PHE A 150 -16.93 -13.79 5.48
C PHE A 150 -17.85 -13.74 6.71
N ALA A 151 -17.53 -14.49 7.76
CA ALA A 151 -18.24 -14.43 9.03
C ALA A 151 -18.15 -13.01 9.64
N TYR A 152 -16.96 -12.39 9.62
CA TYR A 152 -16.76 -11.02 10.11
C TYR A 152 -17.68 -10.01 9.41
N ILE A 153 -17.66 -9.98 8.07
CA ILE A 153 -18.52 -9.05 7.31
C ILE A 153 -20.01 -9.41 7.40
N SER A 154 -20.35 -10.66 7.76
CA SER A 154 -21.73 -11.11 7.95
C SER A 154 -22.31 -10.76 9.33
N GLY A 155 -21.51 -10.20 10.24
CA GLY A 155 -21.94 -9.78 11.57
C GLY A 155 -21.14 -10.36 12.74
N ALA A 156 -20.10 -11.17 12.51
CA ALA A 156 -19.18 -11.60 13.57
C ALA A 156 -18.14 -10.50 13.91
N ASN A 157 -18.67 -9.34 14.30
CA ASN A 157 -17.94 -8.16 14.75
C ASN A 157 -18.67 -7.54 15.95
N ALA A 158 -17.98 -6.69 16.71
CA ALA A 158 -18.47 -6.13 17.97
C ALA A 158 -19.82 -5.39 17.84
N GLU A 159 -20.09 -4.83 16.67
CA GLU A 159 -21.31 -4.08 16.36
C GLU A 159 -22.43 -4.97 15.78
N LYS A 160 -22.17 -6.27 15.54
CA LYS A 160 -23.07 -7.18 14.80
C LYS A 160 -23.52 -6.63 13.45
N ARG A 161 -22.70 -5.76 12.85
CA ARG A 161 -23.01 -5.03 11.63
C ARG A 161 -22.73 -5.90 10.42
N LYS A 162 -23.64 -5.89 9.44
CA LYS A 162 -23.37 -6.44 8.12
C LYS A 162 -22.58 -5.43 7.30
N ILE A 163 -21.45 -5.86 6.75
CA ILE A 163 -20.53 -5.06 5.95
C ILE A 163 -20.62 -5.54 4.50
N ALA A 164 -20.67 -4.61 3.55
CA ALA A 164 -20.72 -4.95 2.14
C ALA A 164 -19.41 -5.65 1.71
N MET A 165 -19.53 -6.66 0.84
CA MET A 165 -18.37 -7.28 0.21
C MET A 165 -17.68 -6.28 -0.72
N THR A 166 -16.36 -6.33 -0.76
CA THR A 166 -15.53 -5.51 -1.65
C THR A 166 -14.65 -6.41 -2.52
N ALA A 167 -13.89 -5.82 -3.44
CA ALA A 167 -12.84 -6.49 -4.18
C ALA A 167 -11.50 -5.74 -4.00
N PRO A 168 -10.35 -6.39 -4.23
CA PRO A 168 -10.17 -7.83 -4.36
C PRO A 168 -10.12 -8.55 -3.00
N VAL A 169 -10.24 -9.87 -3.03
CA VAL A 169 -9.69 -10.72 -1.96
C VAL A 169 -8.20 -10.87 -2.22
N ARG A 170 -7.39 -10.48 -1.25
CA ARG A 170 -5.92 -10.54 -1.35
C ARG A 170 -5.39 -11.69 -0.52
N VAL A 171 -4.46 -12.48 -1.07
CA VAL A 171 -3.74 -13.52 -0.35
C VAL A 171 -2.25 -13.23 -0.39
N GLN A 172 -1.65 -13.08 0.79
CA GLN A 172 -0.20 -13.07 0.94
C GLN A 172 0.28 -14.50 1.09
N LEU A 173 1.20 -14.95 0.24
CA LEU A 173 1.64 -16.35 0.25
C LEU A 173 2.46 -16.68 1.51
N THR A 174 3.28 -15.73 1.96
CA THR A 174 4.15 -15.89 3.14
C THR A 174 4.11 -14.63 4.01
N PRO A 175 3.63 -14.71 5.28
CA PRO A 175 2.93 -15.85 5.88
C PRO A 175 1.50 -15.95 5.30
N GLY A 176 1.01 -17.16 4.99
CA GLY A 176 -0.32 -17.41 4.43
C GLY A 176 -1.43 -16.59 5.10
N GLN A 177 -1.79 -15.46 4.49
CA GLN A 177 -2.68 -14.45 5.05
C GLN A 177 -3.71 -14.06 4.01
N VAL A 178 -4.99 -14.15 4.37
CA VAL A 178 -6.09 -13.71 3.53
C VAL A 178 -6.57 -12.37 4.06
N SER A 179 -6.89 -11.43 3.17
CA SER A 179 -7.33 -10.08 3.50
C SER A 179 -8.53 -9.66 2.63
N PHE A 180 -9.54 -9.05 3.25
CA PHE A 180 -10.62 -8.32 2.57
C PHE A 180 -10.42 -6.81 2.73
N TYR A 181 -10.61 -6.06 1.65
CA TYR A 181 -10.63 -4.60 1.71
C TYR A 181 -11.89 -4.15 2.47
N LEU A 182 -11.78 -3.18 3.37
CA LEU A 182 -12.96 -2.63 4.01
C LEU A 182 -13.58 -1.51 3.16
N PRO A 183 -14.91 -1.39 3.10
CA PRO A 183 -15.55 -0.28 2.39
C PRO A 183 -15.07 1.10 2.87
N ASP A 184 -15.18 2.11 2.01
CA ASP A 184 -14.67 3.47 2.23
C ASP A 184 -15.22 4.11 3.53
N ASP A 185 -16.45 3.78 3.94
CA ASP A 185 -17.08 4.29 5.18
C ASP A 185 -16.47 3.69 6.46
N LEU A 186 -15.83 2.52 6.37
CA LEU A 186 -15.21 1.81 7.49
C LEU A 186 -13.69 1.97 7.57
N GLN A 187 -13.07 2.64 6.59
CA GLN A 187 -11.62 2.88 6.56
C GLN A 187 -11.10 3.62 7.81
N LYS A 188 -11.92 4.43 8.46
CA LYS A 188 -11.53 5.20 9.66
C LYS A 188 -11.79 4.47 10.97
N ASN A 189 -12.90 3.74 11.06
CA ASN A 189 -13.35 3.11 12.29
C ASN A 189 -14.01 1.76 11.98
N PRO A 190 -13.21 0.72 11.69
CA PRO A 190 -13.73 -0.60 11.41
C PRO A 190 -14.21 -1.28 12.70
N PRO A 191 -15.35 -1.99 12.69
CA PRO A 191 -15.84 -2.67 13.88
C PRO A 191 -14.87 -3.78 14.29
N ALA A 192 -14.57 -3.91 15.58
CA ALA A 192 -13.62 -4.89 16.07
C ALA A 192 -14.10 -6.33 15.78
N PRO A 193 -13.24 -7.23 15.28
CA PRO A 193 -13.59 -8.64 15.10
C PRO A 193 -13.92 -9.33 16.44
N THR A 194 -14.87 -10.26 16.46
CA THR A 194 -15.14 -11.08 17.66
C THR A 194 -14.25 -12.32 17.74
N SER A 195 -13.71 -12.76 16.60
CA SER A 195 -12.76 -13.89 16.53
C SER A 195 -11.34 -13.41 16.79
N LYS A 196 -10.59 -14.16 17.62
CA LYS A 196 -9.15 -13.94 17.86
C LYS A 196 -8.26 -14.19 16.64
N ASP A 197 -8.77 -14.93 15.65
CA ASP A 197 -8.01 -15.29 14.44
C ASP A 197 -8.14 -14.23 13.34
N VAL A 198 -8.96 -13.21 13.55
CA VAL A 198 -9.25 -12.12 12.61
C VAL A 198 -8.79 -10.82 13.24
N PHE A 199 -8.08 -10.00 12.47
CA PHE A 199 -7.55 -8.73 12.95
C PHE A 199 -7.68 -7.64 11.88
N ILE A 200 -7.72 -6.39 12.34
CA ILE A 200 -7.66 -5.22 11.46
C ILE A 200 -6.21 -5.01 11.05
N ASP A 201 -5.99 -4.82 9.75
CA ASP A 201 -4.67 -4.78 9.10
C ASP A 201 -4.54 -3.50 8.27
N PRO A 202 -4.08 -2.39 8.88
CA PRO A 202 -3.81 -1.15 8.17
C PRO A 202 -2.61 -1.31 7.23
N ALA A 203 -2.84 -1.20 5.92
CA ALA A 203 -1.78 -1.23 4.91
C ALA A 203 -1.22 0.19 4.72
N PRO A 204 0.12 0.37 4.83
CA PRO A 204 0.74 1.68 4.64
C PRO A 204 0.66 2.15 3.19
N ALA A 205 0.93 3.44 2.99
CA ALA A 205 1.23 3.99 1.68
C ALA A 205 2.34 3.18 1.00
N THR A 206 2.07 2.68 -0.20
CA THR A 206 3.04 1.82 -0.90
C THR A 206 2.86 1.87 -2.41
N GLN A 207 3.96 1.59 -3.12
CA GLN A 207 3.94 1.38 -4.55
C GLN A 207 4.07 -0.12 -4.82
N LEU A 208 3.19 -0.65 -5.66
CA LEU A 208 3.18 -2.07 -6.02
C LEU A 208 3.36 -2.19 -7.53
N TYR A 209 4.23 -3.10 -7.96
CA TYR A 209 4.19 -3.62 -9.31
C TYR A 209 3.07 -4.66 -9.40
N VAL A 210 2.22 -4.52 -10.41
CA VAL A 210 1.02 -5.32 -10.60
C VAL A 210 1.02 -5.93 -11.99
N LEU A 211 0.94 -7.26 -12.07
CA LEU A 211 0.70 -7.98 -13.32
C LEU A 211 -0.70 -8.59 -13.28
N SER A 212 -1.51 -8.26 -14.29
CA SER A 212 -2.89 -8.74 -14.44
C SER A 212 -2.94 -9.96 -15.36
N TYR A 213 -3.80 -10.92 -15.06
CA TYR A 213 -4.00 -12.12 -15.87
C TYR A 213 -5.41 -12.68 -15.74
N GLY A 214 -5.88 -13.30 -16.82
CA GLY A 214 -7.19 -13.96 -16.88
C GLY A 214 -7.17 -15.42 -16.45
N GLY A 215 -8.34 -16.04 -16.44
CA GLY A 215 -8.50 -17.47 -16.19
C GLY A 215 -8.70 -17.84 -14.71
N ARG A 216 -8.78 -19.15 -14.44
CA ARG A 216 -8.99 -19.68 -13.08
C ARG A 216 -7.68 -19.71 -12.32
N SER A 217 -7.48 -18.79 -11.38
CA SER A 217 -6.29 -18.75 -10.52
C SER A 217 -6.22 -19.94 -9.55
N ASN A 218 -5.01 -20.50 -9.38
CA ASN A 218 -4.63 -21.52 -8.41
C ASN A 218 -3.17 -21.29 -7.97
N GLN A 219 -2.67 -22.07 -7.01
CA GLN A 219 -1.30 -21.87 -6.51
C GLN A 219 -0.24 -21.84 -7.61
N LYS A 220 -0.33 -22.76 -8.58
CA LYS A 220 0.62 -22.84 -9.69
C LYS A 220 0.59 -21.57 -10.54
N GLN A 221 -0.59 -21.10 -10.95
CA GLN A 221 -0.72 -19.90 -11.77
C GLN A 221 -0.22 -18.65 -11.05
N VAL A 222 -0.49 -18.53 -9.76
CA VAL A 222 0.01 -17.43 -8.94
C VAL A 222 1.54 -17.42 -8.94
N ILE A 223 2.18 -18.57 -8.73
CA ILE A 223 3.65 -18.71 -8.76
C ILE A 223 4.21 -18.41 -10.15
N ASP A 224 3.61 -18.96 -11.20
CA ASP A 224 4.04 -18.74 -12.59
C ASP A 224 3.99 -17.24 -12.94
N LYS A 225 2.89 -16.56 -12.59
CA LYS A 225 2.67 -15.14 -12.88
C LYS A 225 3.53 -14.23 -12.01
N ALA A 226 3.75 -14.58 -10.74
CA ALA A 226 4.71 -13.88 -9.90
C ALA A 226 6.11 -13.98 -10.52
N THR A 227 6.52 -15.16 -10.97
CA THR A 227 7.83 -15.37 -11.62
C THR A 227 7.95 -14.57 -12.92
N GLU A 228 6.89 -14.49 -13.72
CA GLU A 228 6.84 -13.65 -14.93
C GLU A 228 7.03 -12.17 -14.59
N LEU A 229 6.34 -11.68 -13.55
CA LEU A 229 6.50 -10.31 -13.07
C LEU A 229 7.93 -10.04 -12.61
N LEU A 230 8.53 -10.93 -11.81
CA LEU A 230 9.89 -10.75 -11.32
C LEU A 230 10.93 -10.66 -12.44
N LYS A 231 10.84 -11.54 -13.44
CA LYS A 231 11.70 -11.49 -14.62
C LYS A 231 11.59 -10.16 -15.36
N LEU A 232 10.37 -9.66 -15.55
CA LEU A 232 10.14 -8.36 -16.18
C LEU A 232 10.79 -7.21 -15.39
N LEU A 233 10.73 -7.25 -14.07
CA LEU A 233 11.37 -6.25 -13.22
C LEU A 233 12.90 -6.33 -13.27
N GLU A 234 13.46 -7.54 -13.28
CA GLU A 234 14.91 -7.79 -13.39
C GLU A 234 15.47 -7.33 -14.74
N GLU A 235 14.81 -7.66 -15.85
CA GLU A 235 15.19 -7.24 -17.20
C GLU A 235 15.20 -5.71 -17.35
N ARG A 236 14.36 -5.01 -16.57
CA ARG A 236 14.28 -3.55 -16.53
C ARG A 236 15.17 -2.91 -15.46
N GLY A 237 15.88 -3.69 -14.66
CA GLY A 237 16.71 -3.19 -13.56
C GLY A 237 15.92 -2.50 -12.45
N LEU A 238 14.64 -2.85 -12.27
CA LEU A 238 13.77 -2.25 -11.27
C LEU A 238 13.94 -2.95 -9.91
N SER A 239 14.04 -2.16 -8.85
CA SER A 239 14.15 -2.69 -7.48
C SER A 239 12.79 -3.03 -6.90
N TYR A 240 12.68 -4.19 -6.25
CA TYR A 240 11.46 -4.68 -5.61
C TYR A 240 11.77 -5.44 -4.31
N ASP A 241 10.78 -5.55 -3.44
CA ASP A 241 10.86 -6.27 -2.17
C ASP A 241 10.34 -7.70 -2.33
N TYR A 242 11.23 -8.68 -2.11
CA TYR A 242 10.97 -10.11 -2.22
C TYR A 242 10.29 -10.70 -0.98
N SER A 243 10.12 -9.91 0.08
CA SER A 243 9.58 -10.39 1.35
C SER A 243 8.15 -10.89 1.21
N HIS A 244 7.35 -10.21 0.39
CA HIS A 244 5.91 -10.40 0.32
C HIS A 244 5.39 -10.36 -1.12
N PHE A 245 4.74 -11.46 -1.51
CA PHE A 245 3.96 -11.57 -2.74
C PHE A 245 2.48 -11.68 -2.40
N TYR A 246 1.68 -10.96 -3.16
CA TYR A 246 0.23 -11.01 -3.06
C TYR A 246 -0.38 -11.56 -4.34
N SER A 247 -1.37 -12.43 -4.20
CA SER A 247 -2.38 -12.65 -5.24
C SER A 247 -3.62 -11.84 -4.89
N ALA A 248 -4.31 -11.32 -5.91
CA ALA A 248 -5.55 -10.57 -5.75
C ALA A 248 -6.60 -11.10 -6.73
N GLY A 249 -7.72 -11.61 -6.20
CA GLY A 249 -8.86 -12.09 -6.97
C GLY A 249 -10.04 -11.13 -6.85
N TYR A 250 -10.55 -10.64 -7.97
CA TYR A 250 -11.62 -9.64 -8.00
C TYR A 250 -13.01 -10.26 -8.17
N ASP A 251 -13.06 -11.47 -8.74
CA ASP A 251 -14.33 -12.12 -9.06
C ASP A 251 -14.82 -13.05 -7.96
N SER A 252 -16.14 -13.14 -7.86
CA SER A 252 -16.83 -14.16 -7.07
C SER A 252 -16.35 -15.57 -7.44
N PRO A 253 -16.24 -16.50 -6.46
CA PRO A 253 -15.86 -17.88 -6.72
C PRO A 253 -16.77 -18.60 -7.73
N PHE A 254 -18.01 -18.13 -7.91
CA PHE A 254 -18.97 -18.69 -8.88
C PHE A 254 -18.83 -18.12 -10.31
N ARG A 255 -17.98 -17.11 -10.53
CA ARG A 255 -17.71 -16.60 -11.88
C ARG A 255 -16.68 -17.50 -12.57
N ILE A 256 -17.09 -18.06 -13.72
CA ILE A 256 -16.31 -19.06 -14.47
C ILE A 256 -15.51 -18.42 -15.63
N LEU A 257 -16.06 -17.42 -16.32
CA LEU A 257 -15.43 -16.75 -17.47
C LEU A 257 -15.08 -15.28 -17.17
N ASN A 258 -14.12 -14.74 -17.92
CA ASN A 258 -13.64 -13.35 -17.84
C ASN A 258 -13.25 -12.89 -16.43
N ARG A 259 -12.50 -13.74 -15.73
CA ARG A 259 -11.96 -13.42 -14.41
C ARG A 259 -10.77 -12.48 -14.54
N HIS A 260 -10.66 -11.53 -13.61
CA HIS A 260 -9.52 -10.65 -13.42
C HIS A 260 -8.78 -11.05 -12.14
N ASN A 261 -7.54 -11.51 -12.31
CA ASN A 261 -6.65 -11.81 -11.20
C ASN A 261 -5.37 -10.99 -11.37
N GLU A 262 -4.72 -10.70 -10.26
CA GLU A 262 -3.48 -9.95 -10.25
C GLU A 262 -2.46 -10.60 -9.31
N VAL A 263 -1.17 -10.42 -9.61
CA VAL A 263 -0.07 -10.65 -8.67
C VAL A 263 0.63 -9.33 -8.39
N TRP A 264 0.92 -9.07 -7.12
CA TRP A 264 1.54 -7.83 -6.66
C TRP A 264 2.86 -8.11 -5.92
N VAL A 265 3.84 -7.25 -6.18
CA VAL A 265 5.10 -7.18 -5.41
C VAL A 265 5.39 -5.73 -5.08
N ALA A 266 5.85 -5.46 -3.86
CA ALA A 266 6.15 -4.09 -3.46
C ALA A 266 7.39 -3.55 -4.17
N ALA A 267 7.35 -2.29 -4.59
CA ALA A 267 8.52 -1.60 -5.09
C ALA A 267 9.47 -1.34 -3.91
N ALA A 268 10.75 -1.63 -4.10
CA ALA A 268 11.77 -1.27 -3.12
C ALA A 268 12.31 0.12 -3.46
N PRO A 269 12.71 0.92 -2.44
CA PRO A 269 13.44 2.15 -2.71
C PRO A 269 14.67 1.82 -3.56
N ALA A 270 14.94 2.65 -4.58
CA ALA A 270 16.10 2.46 -5.44
C ALA A 270 17.37 2.33 -4.58
N LYS A 271 18.17 1.28 -4.84
CA LYS A 271 19.48 1.11 -4.19
C LYS A 271 20.32 2.34 -4.56
N ARG A 272 20.61 3.18 -3.57
CA ARG A 272 21.57 4.29 -3.71
C ARG A 272 22.99 3.77 -3.80
#